data_AF-A0A2V1ZXQ0-F1
#
_entry.id   AF-A0A2V1ZXQ0-F1
#
_cell.length_a   1.000
_cell.length_b   1.000
_cell.length_c   1.000
_cell.angle_alpha   90.00
_cell.angle_beta   90.00
_cell.angle_gamma   90.00
#
_symmetry.space_group_name_H-M   'P 1'
#
loop_
_entity.id
_entity.type
_entity.pdbx_description
1 polymer ?
#
loop_
_entity_poly.entity_id
_entity_poly.type
_entity_poly.pdbx_seq_one_letter_code
_entity_poly.pdbx_strand_id
1 'polypeptide(L)'
;MSTAQNPIQTDVQHVPAKTTKSIKLVDEAQAKTNLLGMTQAQLAEYFKSIGEKPFRSTQVIKWIYQQGVTDFEQMTNLSKSLRDKLSANACVIPPKVIHRQYSDDGTRKWVFEVTGGSLVETVLIPADDSKLNGRKTLCVSSQVGCALDCSFCSTGKQGFERDLTAAEILGQLWVANASYMTDENDSLENVDHSLWENNVTNVVMMGMGEPLLNYRPVVSSMELMLSDHAYGLSKRRVTLSTSGVVPKMYELAQELDVALAISLHAPNDELRNELVPINKKYPLEQLMAAARNYVFEVNPRHKKHVTIEYVMLDGVNDSNEHAEQLVALLGDLPSKINLIPFNPFPHANYDKSSNNRIHAFSNILSEAGFVCTIRQTRGDDIDAACGQLVGQVADRTRRSAAWQQSIKDRESV
;
A
#
# COMPACT_ATOMS: atom_id res chain seq x y z
N MET A 1 -28.26 -36.58 -29.88
CA MET A 1 -29.04 -36.69 -28.62
C MET A 1 -28.04 -36.72 -27.47
N SER A 2 -27.72 -35.54 -26.96
CA SER A 2 -26.72 -35.34 -25.90
C SER A 2 -27.45 -34.70 -24.72
N THR A 3 -27.45 -35.41 -23.60
CA THR A 3 -28.11 -35.04 -22.35
C THR A 3 -27.23 -34.06 -21.57
N ALA A 4 -27.77 -32.87 -21.32
CA ALA A 4 -27.19 -31.85 -20.47
C ALA A 4 -27.10 -32.33 -19.00
N GLN A 5 -25.96 -32.10 -18.35
CA GLN A 5 -25.80 -32.17 -16.90
C GLN A 5 -25.74 -30.74 -16.35
N ASN A 6 -26.69 -30.42 -15.48
CA ASN A 6 -26.78 -29.16 -14.73
C ASN A 6 -25.64 -29.05 -13.70
N PRO A 7 -25.07 -27.85 -13.49
CA PRO A 7 -24.15 -27.60 -12.38
C PRO A 7 -24.91 -27.43 -11.05
N ILE A 8 -24.28 -27.95 -10.00
CA ILE A 8 -24.74 -28.04 -8.62
C ILE A 8 -24.78 -26.64 -7.99
N GLN A 9 -25.97 -26.20 -7.55
CA GLN A 9 -26.15 -25.08 -6.61
C GLN A 9 -25.73 -25.53 -5.20
N THR A 10 -24.77 -24.84 -4.59
CA THR A 10 -24.49 -24.97 -3.17
C THR A 10 -25.26 -23.88 -2.42
N ASP A 11 -26.36 -24.30 -1.78
CA ASP A 11 -27.16 -23.49 -0.85
C ASP A 11 -26.31 -23.06 0.36
N VAL A 12 -26.12 -21.75 0.52
CA VAL A 12 -25.60 -21.15 1.75
C VAL A 12 -26.72 -21.19 2.79
N GLN A 13 -26.71 -22.22 3.63
CA GLN A 13 -27.66 -22.34 4.73
C GLN A 13 -27.46 -21.25 5.78
N HIS A 14 -28.56 -20.57 6.06
CA HIS A 14 -28.76 -19.55 7.08
C HIS A 14 -28.46 -20.10 8.49
N VAL A 15 -27.43 -19.59 9.17
CA VAL A 15 -27.11 -19.97 10.55
C VAL A 15 -27.98 -19.15 11.52
N PRO A 16 -28.75 -19.77 12.43
CA PRO A 16 -29.67 -19.07 13.32
C PRO A 16 -28.94 -18.37 14.47
N ALA A 17 -29.34 -17.13 14.75
CA ALA A 17 -28.89 -16.34 15.88
C ALA A 17 -29.22 -17.04 17.21
N LYS A 18 -28.18 -17.51 17.92
CA LYS A 18 -28.28 -17.95 19.31
C LYS A 18 -27.59 -16.96 20.23
N THR A 19 -28.42 -16.46 21.14
CA THR A 19 -28.16 -15.62 22.29
C THR A 19 -26.95 -16.11 23.08
N THR A 20 -25.86 -15.35 23.05
CA THR A 20 -24.70 -15.62 23.90
C THR A 20 -24.50 -14.42 24.83
N LYS A 21 -24.53 -14.71 26.13
CA LYS A 21 -24.27 -13.77 27.22
C LYS A 21 -23.09 -12.87 26.86
N SER A 22 -23.31 -11.57 26.95
CA SER A 22 -22.31 -10.50 26.85
C SER A 22 -21.11 -10.78 27.77
N ILE A 23 -20.06 -11.35 27.17
CA ILE A 23 -18.74 -11.49 27.78
C ILE A 23 -18.10 -10.10 27.74
N LYS A 24 -17.82 -9.58 28.94
CA LYS A 24 -17.04 -8.37 29.21
C LYS A 24 -15.60 -8.51 28.67
N LEU A 25 -15.38 -8.25 27.38
CA LEU A 25 -14.04 -8.22 26.77
C LEU A 25 -13.75 -6.93 25.98
N VAL A 26 -14.56 -5.88 26.17
CA VAL A 26 -14.43 -4.64 25.36
C VAL A 26 -14.09 -3.39 26.19
N ASP A 27 -13.89 -3.50 27.52
CA ASP A 27 -13.81 -2.31 28.40
C ASP A 27 -12.48 -2.10 29.17
N GLU A 28 -11.40 -2.82 28.84
CA GLU A 28 -10.05 -2.51 29.37
C GLU A 28 -9.11 -1.86 28.33
N ALA A 29 -9.51 -1.81 27.06
CA ALA A 29 -8.73 -1.22 25.96
C ALA A 29 -8.81 0.32 25.92
N GLN A 30 -9.51 0.95 26.86
CA GLN A 30 -9.57 2.40 26.99
C GLN A 30 -8.52 2.88 28.01
N ALA A 31 -7.26 3.07 27.57
CA ALA A 31 -6.30 4.09 28.06
C ALA A 31 -4.81 3.90 27.67
N LYS A 32 -4.37 2.84 26.97
CA LYS A 32 -2.94 2.69 26.60
C LYS A 32 -2.60 3.36 25.28
N THR A 33 -1.47 4.06 25.23
CA THR A 33 -0.96 4.70 24.02
C THR A 33 -0.18 3.68 23.16
N ASN A 34 -0.63 3.42 21.94
CA ASN A 34 0.14 2.57 21.02
C ASN A 34 1.34 3.35 20.47
N LEU A 35 2.56 2.87 20.78
CA LEU A 35 3.81 3.51 20.37
C LEU A 35 4.21 3.15 18.93
N LEU A 36 3.61 2.11 18.35
CA LEU A 36 3.86 1.73 16.97
C LEU A 36 3.44 2.87 16.03
N GLY A 37 4.35 3.29 15.15
CA GLY A 37 4.10 4.31 14.14
C GLY A 37 4.40 5.74 14.61
N MET A 38 4.77 5.93 15.88
CA MET A 38 5.23 7.23 16.38
C MET A 38 6.66 7.52 15.91
N THR A 39 6.88 8.69 15.31
CA THR A 39 8.23 9.14 14.93
C THR A 39 9.11 9.36 16.16
N GLN A 40 10.42 9.53 15.96
CA GLN A 40 11.33 9.83 17.07
C GLN A 40 10.94 11.10 17.82
N ALA A 41 10.48 12.13 17.10
CA ALA A 41 9.99 13.36 17.71
C ALA A 41 8.71 13.13 18.53
N GLN A 42 7.76 12.36 18.00
CA GLN A 42 6.52 12.01 18.71
C GLN A 42 6.79 11.16 19.96
N LEU A 43 7.67 10.16 19.87
CA LEU A 43 8.08 9.35 21.02
C LEU A 43 8.84 10.17 22.05
N ALA A 44 9.72 11.08 21.62
CA ALA A 44 10.41 11.98 22.53
C ALA A 44 9.42 12.83 23.34
N GLU A 45 8.34 13.30 22.71
CA GLU A 45 7.28 14.04 23.40
C GLU A 45 6.45 13.15 24.33
N TYR A 46 6.13 11.92 23.90
CA TYR A 46 5.49 10.93 24.77
C TYR A 46 6.32 10.63 26.03
N PHE A 47 7.64 10.44 25.89
CA PHE A 47 8.51 10.22 27.05
C PHE A 47 8.51 11.41 28.01
N LYS A 48 8.50 12.65 27.49
CA LYS A 48 8.38 13.84 28.37
C LYS A 48 7.05 13.86 29.12
N SER A 49 5.94 13.52 28.47
CA SER A 49 4.61 13.55 29.09
C SER A 49 4.48 12.57 30.27
N ILE A 50 5.23 11.46 30.23
CA ILE A 50 5.33 10.51 31.34
C ILE A 50 6.52 10.79 32.28
N GLY A 51 7.18 11.94 32.19
CA GLY A 51 8.26 12.36 33.09
C GLY A 51 9.60 11.65 32.86
N GLU A 52 9.83 11.12 31.66
CA GLU A 52 11.06 10.45 31.25
C GLU A 52 11.90 11.30 30.30
N LYS A 53 13.19 10.95 30.16
CA LYS A 53 14.12 11.72 29.32
C LYS A 53 13.88 11.43 27.82
N PRO A 54 13.91 12.45 26.94
CA PRO A 54 13.63 12.29 25.51
C PRO A 54 14.48 11.25 24.78
N PHE A 55 15.73 11.02 25.20
CA PHE A 55 16.62 10.06 24.55
C PHE A 55 16.15 8.59 24.65
N ARG A 56 15.21 8.29 25.56
CA ARG A 56 14.57 6.97 25.65
C ARG A 56 13.83 6.60 24.36
N SER A 57 13.37 7.59 23.59
CA SER A 57 12.76 7.39 22.27
C SER A 57 13.63 6.52 21.36
N THR A 58 14.90 6.85 21.19
CA THR A 58 15.83 6.08 20.34
C THR A 58 16.00 4.65 20.81
N GLN A 59 16.03 4.40 22.13
CA GLN A 59 16.16 3.05 22.66
C GLN A 59 14.93 2.20 22.31
N VAL A 60 13.73 2.74 22.52
CA VAL A 60 12.48 2.04 22.25
C VAL A 60 12.24 1.83 20.75
N ILE A 61 12.54 2.83 19.90
CA ILE A 61 12.48 2.68 18.44
C ILE A 61 13.31 1.49 17.98
N LYS A 62 14.56 1.37 18.47
CA LYS A 62 15.45 0.26 18.09
C LYS A 62 14.88 -1.10 18.51
N TRP A 63 14.30 -1.20 19.71
CA TRP A 63 13.66 -2.45 20.14
C TRP A 63 12.47 -2.83 19.24
N ILE A 64 11.59 -1.88 18.96
CA ILE A 64 10.39 -2.14 18.15
C ILE A 64 10.75 -2.52 16.71
N TYR A 65 11.71 -1.81 16.10
CA TYR A 65 11.90 -1.88 14.64
C TYR A 65 13.18 -2.58 14.18
N GLN A 66 14.24 -2.61 15.00
CA GLN A 66 15.46 -3.36 14.67
C GLN A 66 15.44 -4.78 15.24
N GLN A 67 14.68 -5.01 16.31
CA GLN A 67 14.58 -6.31 16.98
C GLN A 67 13.15 -6.87 16.96
N GLY A 68 12.19 -6.13 16.43
CA GLY A 68 10.80 -6.56 16.32
C GLY A 68 10.05 -6.67 17.64
N VAL A 69 10.62 -6.28 18.78
CA VAL A 69 10.07 -6.55 20.10
C VAL A 69 8.84 -5.70 20.40
N THR A 70 7.74 -6.35 20.78
CA THR A 70 6.47 -5.71 21.18
C THR A 70 6.22 -5.71 22.69
N ASP A 71 6.93 -6.56 23.43
CA ASP A 71 6.86 -6.64 24.90
C ASP A 71 7.96 -5.80 25.55
N PHE A 72 7.55 -4.82 26.36
CA PHE A 72 8.49 -3.95 27.05
C PHE A 72 9.42 -4.70 27.99
N GLU A 73 9.01 -5.82 28.61
CA GLU A 73 9.84 -6.58 29.55
C GLU A 73 11.12 -7.13 28.91
N GLN A 74 11.09 -7.39 27.60
CA GLN A 74 12.25 -7.87 26.84
C GLN A 74 13.29 -6.77 26.55
N MET A 75 12.96 -5.50 26.79
CA MET A 75 13.84 -4.37 26.51
C MET A 75 14.89 -4.17 27.63
N THR A 76 15.89 -5.06 27.65
CA THR A 76 16.86 -5.20 28.77
C THR A 76 17.73 -3.97 29.05
N ASN A 77 17.89 -3.06 28.09
CA ASN A 77 18.64 -1.81 28.27
C ASN A 77 17.79 -0.66 28.87
N LEU A 78 16.52 -0.91 29.18
CA LEU A 78 15.65 -0.02 29.94
C LEU A 78 15.65 -0.42 31.42
N SER A 79 15.51 0.54 32.34
CA SER A 79 15.37 0.21 33.76
C SER A 79 14.04 -0.49 34.03
N LYS A 80 13.98 -1.34 35.06
CA LYS A 80 12.73 -2.00 35.47
C LYS A 80 11.59 -1.00 35.67
N SER A 81 11.86 0.10 36.38
CA SER A 81 10.87 1.17 36.59
C SER A 81 10.33 1.80 35.29
N LEU A 82 11.15 1.89 34.23
CA LEU A 82 10.70 2.40 32.94
C LEU A 82 9.83 1.37 32.21
N ARG A 83 10.22 0.10 32.25
CA ARG A 83 9.42 -0.99 31.68
C ARG A 83 8.05 -1.10 32.34
N ASP A 84 8.00 -1.08 33.68
CA ASP A 84 6.75 -1.08 34.44
C ASP A 84 5.84 0.10 34.04
N LYS A 85 6.42 1.30 33.87
CA LYS A 85 5.70 2.51 33.44
C LYS A 85 5.17 2.39 32.02
N LEU A 86 5.96 1.86 31.08
CA LEU A 86 5.53 1.62 29.70
C LEU A 86 4.42 0.57 29.65
N SER A 87 4.58 -0.55 30.36
CA SER A 87 3.57 -1.61 30.45
C SER A 87 2.23 -1.11 31.03
N ALA A 88 2.25 -0.11 31.91
CA ALA A 88 1.04 0.52 32.44
C ALA A 88 0.38 1.52 31.48
N ASN A 89 1.14 2.31 30.71
CA ASN A 89 0.64 3.47 29.98
C ASN A 89 0.67 3.35 28.44
N ALA A 90 1.38 2.35 27.91
CA ALA A 90 1.64 2.18 26.50
C ALA A 90 1.49 0.72 26.06
N CYS A 91 1.45 0.54 24.75
CA CYS A 91 1.53 -0.77 24.10
C CYS A 91 2.27 -0.65 22.76
N VAL A 92 2.68 -1.79 22.20
CA VAL A 92 3.17 -1.90 20.82
C VAL A 92 2.36 -3.00 20.15
N ILE A 93 1.31 -2.61 19.45
CA ILE A 93 0.34 -3.57 18.89
C ILE A 93 0.24 -3.35 17.38
N PRO A 94 0.73 -4.28 16.55
CA PRO A 94 0.45 -4.29 15.12
C PRO A 94 -1.02 -4.66 14.85
N PRO A 95 -1.57 -4.32 13.66
CA PRO A 95 -2.92 -4.72 13.29
C PRO A 95 -3.02 -6.25 13.23
N LYS A 96 -4.20 -6.75 13.59
CA LYS A 96 -4.45 -8.18 13.67
C LYS A 96 -4.54 -8.79 12.28
N VAL A 97 -3.79 -9.85 12.03
CA VAL A 97 -3.89 -10.64 10.81
C VAL A 97 -5.05 -11.60 10.94
N ILE A 98 -6.04 -11.50 10.05
CA ILE A 98 -7.17 -12.42 10.01
C ILE A 98 -7.02 -13.50 8.93
N HIS A 99 -6.23 -13.23 7.89
CA HIS A 99 -5.98 -14.19 6.81
C HIS A 99 -4.56 -14.02 6.26
N ARG A 100 -3.96 -15.14 5.83
CA ARG A 100 -2.63 -15.20 5.18
C ARG A 100 -2.70 -16.14 3.99
N GLN A 101 -2.06 -15.78 2.89
CA GLN A 101 -1.94 -16.63 1.70
C GLN A 101 -0.54 -16.51 1.14
N TYR A 102 0.16 -17.62 0.98
CA TYR A 102 1.49 -17.68 0.40
C TYR A 102 1.40 -18.42 -0.94
N SER A 103 1.85 -17.77 -1.99
CA SER A 103 1.93 -18.32 -3.35
C SER A 103 3.21 -19.13 -3.52
N ASP A 104 3.20 -20.07 -4.46
CA ASP A 104 4.35 -20.86 -4.86
C ASP A 104 5.50 -19.99 -5.42
N ASP A 105 5.20 -18.79 -5.96
CA ASP A 105 6.22 -17.84 -6.42
C ASP A 105 6.91 -17.06 -5.27
N GLY A 106 6.53 -17.37 -4.03
CA GLY A 106 7.02 -16.73 -2.81
C GLY A 106 6.27 -15.44 -2.44
N THR A 107 5.31 -14.99 -3.24
CA THR A 107 4.44 -13.85 -2.91
C THR A 107 3.63 -14.18 -1.67
N ARG A 108 3.57 -13.24 -0.72
CA ARG A 108 2.80 -13.39 0.52
C ARG A 108 1.75 -12.29 0.59
N LYS A 109 0.51 -12.67 0.84
CA LYS A 109 -0.60 -11.74 1.07
C LYS A 109 -1.11 -11.89 2.50
N TRP A 110 -1.41 -10.75 3.13
CA TRP A 110 -2.07 -10.67 4.43
C TRP A 110 -3.32 -9.82 4.33
N VAL A 111 -4.35 -10.23 5.07
CA VAL A 111 -5.55 -9.42 5.33
C VAL A 111 -5.53 -9.02 6.80
N PHE A 112 -5.57 -7.72 7.03
CA PHE A 112 -5.52 -7.12 8.36
C PHE A 112 -6.90 -6.61 8.76
N GLU A 113 -7.32 -6.97 9.96
CA GLU A 113 -8.42 -6.31 10.67
C GLU A 113 -7.87 -5.04 11.32
N VAL A 114 -8.40 -3.89 10.90
CA VAL A 114 -8.02 -2.58 11.41
C VAL A 114 -9.13 -2.02 12.31
N THR A 115 -8.84 -0.93 13.02
CA THR A 115 -9.79 -0.29 13.94
C THR A 115 -11.16 -0.10 13.29
N GLY A 116 -12.22 -0.57 13.95
CA GLY A 116 -13.58 -0.53 13.42
C GLY A 116 -14.04 -1.81 12.69
N GLY A 117 -13.18 -2.82 12.56
CA GLY A 117 -13.52 -4.13 11.97
C GLY A 117 -13.37 -4.19 10.45
N SER A 118 -12.94 -3.10 9.79
CA SER A 118 -12.68 -3.08 8.35
C SER A 118 -11.40 -3.85 8.02
N LEU A 119 -11.29 -4.29 6.77
CA LEU A 119 -10.17 -5.11 6.32
C LEU A 119 -9.33 -4.41 5.25
N VAL A 120 -8.00 -4.46 5.40
CA VAL A 120 -7.04 -3.99 4.40
C VAL A 120 -6.04 -5.07 4.05
N GLU A 121 -5.48 -5.00 2.84
CA GLU A 121 -4.57 -6.01 2.34
C GLU A 121 -3.14 -5.48 2.19
N THR A 122 -2.16 -6.37 2.30
CA THR A 122 -0.74 -6.09 2.07
C THR A 122 -0.13 -7.26 1.33
N VAL A 123 0.76 -6.96 0.38
CA VAL A 123 1.40 -7.99 -0.45
C VAL A 123 2.91 -7.83 -0.42
N LEU A 124 3.64 -8.88 -0.09
CA LEU A 124 5.09 -8.95 -0.22
C LEU A 124 5.46 -9.73 -1.48
N ILE A 125 6.28 -9.12 -2.33
CA ILE A 125 6.67 -9.66 -3.64
C ILE A 125 8.19 -9.87 -3.64
N PRO A 126 8.69 -11.11 -3.51
CA PRO A 126 10.09 -11.41 -3.77
C PRO A 126 10.41 -11.30 -5.27
N ALA A 127 11.63 -10.88 -5.60
CA ALA A 127 12.13 -10.94 -6.97
C ALA A 127 12.57 -12.38 -7.30
N ASP A 128 12.49 -12.76 -8.58
CA ASP A 128 12.95 -14.07 -9.08
C ASP A 128 14.47 -14.28 -8.99
N ASP A 129 15.25 -13.29 -8.55
CA ASP A 129 16.69 -13.49 -8.48
C ASP A 129 16.99 -14.46 -7.34
N SER A 130 17.54 -15.63 -7.68
CA SER A 130 17.85 -16.78 -6.83
C SER A 130 18.87 -16.51 -5.71
N LYS A 131 19.01 -15.25 -5.29
CA LYS A 131 19.91 -14.79 -4.24
C LYS A 131 19.19 -14.89 -2.91
N LEU A 132 19.89 -15.46 -1.94
CA LEU A 132 19.46 -15.54 -0.53
C LEU A 132 19.01 -14.16 0.04
N ASN A 133 19.54 -13.06 -0.52
CA ASN A 133 19.24 -11.67 -0.17
C ASN A 133 18.62 -10.87 -1.34
N GLY A 134 17.78 -11.53 -2.14
CA GLY A 134 17.07 -10.92 -3.27
C GLY A 134 16.15 -9.77 -2.87
N ARG A 135 15.74 -8.97 -3.87
CA ARG A 135 14.82 -7.84 -3.64
C ARG A 135 13.47 -8.39 -3.14
N LYS A 136 12.93 -7.82 -2.07
CA LYS A 136 11.65 -8.18 -1.46
C LYS A 136 10.85 -6.89 -1.26
N THR A 137 9.79 -6.73 -2.06
CA THR A 137 9.03 -5.48 -2.15
C THR A 137 7.69 -5.62 -1.45
N LEU A 138 7.46 -4.83 -0.41
CA LEU A 138 6.19 -4.82 0.31
C LEU A 138 5.28 -3.71 -0.23
N CYS A 139 4.10 -4.10 -0.71
CA CYS A 139 3.01 -3.23 -1.11
C CYS A 139 2.11 -2.95 0.09
N VAL A 140 2.10 -1.71 0.56
CA VAL A 140 1.45 -1.29 1.81
C VAL A 140 0.22 -0.44 1.50
N SER A 141 -0.88 -0.71 2.21
CA SER A 141 -2.13 0.07 2.17
C SER A 141 -2.04 1.30 3.07
N SER A 142 -2.66 2.40 2.66
CA SER A 142 -2.71 3.67 3.40
C SER A 142 -4.12 4.08 3.82
N GLN A 143 -5.18 3.51 3.24
CA GLN A 143 -6.56 3.82 3.60
C GLN A 143 -7.42 2.54 3.60
N VAL A 144 -8.59 2.60 4.24
CA VAL A 144 -9.64 1.60 4.09
C VAL A 144 -10.52 2.01 2.90
N GLY A 145 -10.34 1.31 1.78
CA GLY A 145 -10.88 1.73 0.48
C GLY A 145 -10.08 2.88 -0.14
N CYS A 146 -10.64 3.57 -1.13
CA CYS A 146 -10.01 4.73 -1.78
C CYS A 146 -11.03 5.76 -2.27
N ALA A 147 -10.76 7.04 -2.00
CA ALA A 147 -11.65 8.15 -2.35
C ALA A 147 -11.62 8.56 -3.84
N LEU A 148 -10.61 8.11 -4.61
CA LEU A 148 -10.32 8.66 -5.94
C LEU A 148 -11.10 8.06 -7.12
N ASP A 149 -11.81 6.95 -6.90
CA ASP A 149 -12.70 6.32 -7.88
C ASP A 149 -12.07 6.06 -9.27
N CYS A 150 -10.79 5.67 -9.32
CA CYS A 150 -10.15 5.27 -10.58
C CYS A 150 -10.94 4.10 -11.19
N SER A 151 -11.35 4.24 -12.45
CA SER A 151 -12.34 3.35 -13.07
C SER A 151 -11.87 1.91 -13.20
N PHE A 152 -10.56 1.71 -13.33
CA PHE A 152 -9.86 0.43 -13.49
C PHE A 152 -9.36 -0.17 -12.16
N CYS A 153 -9.72 0.40 -11.01
CA CYS A 153 -9.23 -0.05 -9.70
C CYS A 153 -10.35 -0.69 -8.87
N SER A 154 -10.17 -1.94 -8.43
CA SER A 154 -11.13 -2.64 -7.58
C SER A 154 -11.39 -1.90 -6.27
N THR A 155 -10.33 -1.42 -5.60
CA THR A 155 -10.43 -0.64 -4.35
C THR A 155 -11.23 0.65 -4.52
N GLY A 156 -11.17 1.30 -5.69
CA GLY A 156 -11.96 2.50 -5.98
C GLY A 156 -13.47 2.23 -5.97
N LYS A 157 -13.89 1.04 -6.43
CA LYS A 157 -15.30 0.64 -6.52
C LYS A 157 -15.94 0.34 -5.16
N GLN A 158 -15.15 0.00 -4.17
CA GLN A 158 -15.63 -0.31 -2.82
C GLN A 158 -15.95 0.92 -1.99
N GLY A 159 -15.56 2.09 -2.48
CA GLY A 159 -15.76 3.33 -1.76
C GLY A 159 -14.60 3.65 -0.83
N PHE A 160 -14.89 4.48 0.16
CA PHE A 160 -13.92 4.95 1.14
C PHE A 160 -14.59 4.95 2.51
N GLU A 161 -13.83 4.55 3.53
CA GLU A 161 -14.30 4.58 4.90
C GLU A 161 -13.49 5.55 5.76
N ARG A 162 -12.18 5.30 5.89
CA ARG A 162 -11.27 6.13 6.70
C ARG A 162 -9.81 5.96 6.29
N ASP A 163 -9.00 6.88 6.79
CA ASP A 163 -7.54 6.79 6.76
C ASP A 163 -7.02 5.75 7.76
N LEU A 164 -5.90 5.10 7.42
CA LEU A 164 -5.16 4.26 8.36
C LEU A 164 -4.27 5.13 9.27
N THR A 165 -4.13 4.71 10.53
CA THR A 165 -3.15 5.31 11.44
C THR A 165 -1.72 4.90 11.06
N ALA A 166 -0.71 5.62 11.56
CA ALA A 166 0.69 5.24 11.32
C ALA A 166 1.01 3.85 11.88
N ALA A 167 0.36 3.45 12.99
CA ALA A 167 0.46 2.12 13.56
C ALA A 167 -0.07 1.04 12.60
N GLU A 168 -1.22 1.29 11.98
CA GLU A 168 -1.83 0.37 11.01
C GLU A 168 -1.02 0.28 9.70
N ILE A 169 -0.35 1.37 9.28
CA ILE A 169 0.54 1.36 8.11
C ILE A 169 1.84 0.60 8.42
N LEU A 170 2.53 0.95 9.51
CA LEU A 170 3.82 0.33 9.86
C LEU A 170 3.68 -1.09 10.37
N GLY A 171 2.54 -1.42 10.98
CA GLY A 171 2.25 -2.78 11.41
C GLY A 171 2.20 -3.77 10.25
N GLN A 172 1.82 -3.35 9.04
CA GLN A 172 1.91 -4.18 7.83
C GLN A 172 3.37 -4.57 7.53
N LEU A 173 4.31 -3.62 7.65
CA LEU A 173 5.74 -3.87 7.47
C LEU A 173 6.33 -4.72 8.60
N TRP A 174 5.91 -4.45 9.85
CA TRP A 174 6.33 -5.25 10.99
C TRP A 174 5.92 -6.73 10.80
N VAL A 175 4.65 -6.98 10.44
CA VAL A 175 4.15 -8.34 10.22
C VAL A 175 4.85 -9.03 9.05
N ALA A 176 5.12 -8.32 7.96
CA ALA A 176 5.86 -8.89 6.84
C ALA A 176 7.27 -9.36 7.24
N ASN A 177 8.00 -8.60 8.06
CA ASN A 177 9.30 -9.04 8.57
C ASN A 177 9.17 -10.18 9.58
N ALA A 178 8.20 -10.10 10.50
CA ALA A 178 7.92 -11.14 11.49
C ALA A 178 7.60 -12.49 10.83
N SER A 179 6.97 -12.50 9.65
CA SER A 179 6.62 -13.71 8.91
C SER A 179 7.82 -14.56 8.44
N TYR A 180 9.05 -14.07 8.59
CA TYR A 180 10.27 -14.83 8.33
C TYR A 180 10.88 -15.46 9.59
N MET A 181 10.31 -15.18 10.75
CA MET A 181 10.82 -15.58 12.07
C MET A 181 9.95 -16.65 12.74
N THR A 182 8.98 -17.17 11.99
CA THR A 182 7.98 -18.14 12.45
C THR A 182 7.57 -19.00 11.26
N ASP A 183 7.13 -20.22 11.53
CA ASP A 183 6.61 -21.11 10.50
C ASP A 183 5.30 -20.57 9.93
N GLU A 184 4.97 -20.95 8.69
CA GLU A 184 3.80 -20.41 7.98
C GLU A 184 2.48 -20.62 8.73
N ASN A 185 2.38 -21.72 9.49
CA ASN A 185 1.21 -22.11 10.26
C ASN A 185 1.21 -21.61 11.71
N ASP A 186 2.27 -20.95 12.15
CA ASP A 186 2.42 -20.53 13.53
C ASP A 186 1.89 -19.10 13.76
N SER A 187 1.57 -18.81 15.03
CA SER A 187 1.07 -17.51 15.45
C SER A 187 2.19 -16.47 15.37
N LEU A 188 1.87 -15.26 14.90
CA LEU A 188 2.80 -14.12 14.98
C LEU A 188 3.12 -13.72 16.43
N GLU A 189 2.37 -14.23 17.40
CA GLU A 189 2.66 -14.09 18.84
C GLU A 189 3.84 -14.97 19.29
N ASN A 190 4.20 -16.01 18.53
CA ASN A 190 5.29 -16.95 18.83
C ASN A 190 6.60 -16.60 18.12
N VAL A 191 6.71 -15.39 17.57
CA VAL A 191 7.92 -14.93 16.88
C VAL A 191 9.12 -14.97 17.82
N ASP A 192 10.17 -15.69 17.40
CA ASP A 192 11.46 -15.64 18.08
C ASP A 192 12.21 -14.36 17.68
N HIS A 193 12.11 -13.33 18.53
CA HIS A 193 12.78 -12.05 18.32
C HIS A 193 14.31 -12.15 18.32
N SER A 194 14.90 -13.24 18.83
CA SER A 194 16.36 -13.43 18.78
C SER A 194 16.87 -13.73 17.36
N LEU A 195 15.99 -14.18 16.47
CA LEU A 195 16.27 -14.42 15.06
C LEU A 195 15.93 -13.22 14.17
N TRP A 196 15.41 -12.12 14.75
CA TRP A 196 14.81 -11.03 13.99
C TRP A 196 15.78 -10.39 12.99
N GLU A 197 15.37 -10.38 11.73
CA GLU A 197 16.02 -9.66 10.65
C GLU A 197 14.99 -8.91 9.79
N ASN A 198 15.33 -7.66 9.44
CA ASN A 198 14.54 -6.86 8.51
C ASN A 198 14.74 -7.34 7.07
N ASN A 199 13.95 -8.34 6.69
CA ASN A 199 13.96 -9.02 5.40
C ASN A 199 13.39 -8.18 4.25
N VAL A 200 12.42 -7.30 4.52
CA VAL A 200 11.83 -6.44 3.50
C VAL A 200 12.85 -5.40 3.06
N THR A 201 13.17 -5.36 1.76
CA THR A 201 14.22 -4.47 1.23
C THR A 201 13.67 -3.26 0.46
N ASN A 202 12.41 -3.33 0.03
CA ASN A 202 11.71 -2.27 -0.68
C ASN A 202 10.28 -2.14 -0.13
N VAL A 203 9.76 -0.91 -0.06
CA VAL A 203 8.36 -0.63 0.30
C VAL A 203 7.76 0.27 -0.77
N VAL A 204 6.55 -0.05 -1.21
CA VAL A 204 5.76 0.76 -2.14
C VAL A 204 4.40 1.06 -1.53
N MET A 205 4.01 2.34 -1.52
CA MET A 205 2.68 2.78 -1.11
C MET A 205 1.73 2.65 -2.32
N MET A 206 1.45 1.40 -2.70
CA MET A 206 0.63 1.02 -3.86
C MET A 206 -0.47 0.01 -3.49
N GLY A 207 -0.73 -0.15 -2.19
CA GLY A 207 -1.85 -0.96 -1.70
C GLY A 207 -3.17 -0.22 -1.84
N MET A 208 -4.06 -0.41 -0.87
CA MET A 208 -5.35 0.28 -0.84
C MET A 208 -5.19 1.75 -0.39
N GLY A 209 -5.77 2.67 -1.16
CA GLY A 209 -5.86 4.10 -0.82
C GLY A 209 -4.96 5.03 -1.64
N GLU A 210 -5.20 6.33 -1.51
CA GLU A 210 -4.33 7.40 -2.00
C GLU A 210 -3.44 7.91 -0.85
N PRO A 211 -2.12 7.64 -0.87
CA PRO A 211 -1.24 8.00 0.24
C PRO A 211 -1.22 9.50 0.55
N LEU A 212 -1.33 10.38 -0.45
CA LEU A 212 -1.30 11.82 -0.22
C LEU A 212 -2.60 12.37 0.39
N LEU A 213 -3.70 11.62 0.36
CA LEU A 213 -4.90 11.98 1.13
C LEU A 213 -4.79 11.56 2.60
N ASN A 214 -3.95 10.57 2.92
CA ASN A 214 -3.59 10.19 4.29
C ASN A 214 -2.19 10.70 4.70
N TYR A 215 -1.93 11.99 4.43
CA TYR A 215 -0.58 12.54 4.39
C TYR A 215 0.25 12.34 5.67
N ARG A 216 -0.27 12.72 6.85
CA ARG A 216 0.53 12.74 8.09
C ARG A 216 0.90 11.32 8.60
N PRO A 217 -0.05 10.35 8.69
CA PRO A 217 0.31 8.97 8.97
C PRO A 217 1.30 8.37 7.98
N VAL A 218 1.11 8.59 6.67
CA VAL A 218 2.01 8.08 5.63
C VAL A 218 3.41 8.66 5.78
N VAL A 219 3.56 9.97 5.92
CA VAL A 219 4.88 10.61 6.08
C VAL A 219 5.58 10.13 7.34
N SER A 220 4.86 10.03 8.48
CA SER A 220 5.42 9.51 9.75
C SER A 220 5.91 8.07 9.60
N SER A 221 5.12 7.24 8.92
CA SER A 221 5.47 5.87 8.58
C SER A 221 6.72 5.79 7.70
N MET A 222 6.78 6.56 6.61
CA MET A 222 7.92 6.55 5.71
C MET A 222 9.19 7.10 6.39
N GLU A 223 9.09 8.09 7.28
CA GLU A 223 10.21 8.56 8.11
C GLU A 223 10.83 7.41 8.92
N LEU A 224 10.00 6.59 9.57
CA LEU A 224 10.45 5.40 10.30
C LEU A 224 11.02 4.32 9.39
N MET A 225 10.47 4.14 8.18
CA MET A 225 11.04 3.22 7.18
C MET A 225 12.47 3.61 6.80
N LEU A 226 12.76 4.91 6.71
CA LEU A 226 14.08 5.43 6.32
C LEU A 226 15.09 5.51 7.47
N SER A 227 14.62 5.68 8.71
CA SER A 227 15.48 5.94 9.86
C SER A 227 16.45 4.80 10.18
N ASP A 228 17.73 5.12 10.37
CA ASP A 228 18.80 4.20 10.81
C ASP A 228 18.58 3.67 12.24
N HIS A 229 17.66 4.26 13.00
CA HIS A 229 17.25 3.75 14.30
C HIS A 229 16.08 2.76 14.22
N ALA A 230 15.41 2.70 13.06
CA ALA A 230 14.31 1.80 12.77
C ALA A 230 14.70 0.85 11.61
N TYR A 231 14.04 0.93 10.46
CA TYR A 231 14.27 -0.05 9.37
C TYR A 231 15.49 0.25 8.49
N GLY A 232 15.98 1.49 8.45
CA GLY A 232 17.16 1.89 7.68
C GLY A 232 17.03 1.66 6.17
N LEU A 233 15.81 1.70 5.61
CA LEU A 233 15.61 1.53 4.16
C LEU A 233 16.15 2.74 3.40
N SER A 234 16.77 2.49 2.25
CA SER A 234 17.20 3.57 1.36
C SER A 234 16.00 4.35 0.84
N LYS A 235 16.11 5.68 0.76
CA LYS A 235 15.13 6.55 0.09
C LYS A 235 14.79 6.15 -1.34
N ARG A 236 15.69 5.43 -2.03
CA ARG A 236 15.45 4.90 -3.38
C ARG A 236 14.61 3.62 -3.41
N ARG A 237 14.36 3.02 -2.25
CA ARG A 237 13.66 1.74 -2.07
C ARG A 237 12.32 1.89 -1.35
N VAL A 238 12.02 3.08 -0.83
CA VAL A 238 10.71 3.45 -0.32
C VAL A 238 10.05 4.37 -1.35
N THR A 239 8.98 3.89 -1.99
CA THR A 239 8.30 4.60 -3.09
C THR A 239 6.90 5.00 -2.68
N LEU A 240 6.57 6.29 -2.76
CA LEU A 240 5.21 6.77 -2.67
C LEU A 240 4.60 6.83 -4.07
N SER A 241 3.47 6.16 -4.28
CA SER A 241 2.66 6.32 -5.50
C SER A 241 1.52 7.29 -5.24
N THR A 242 1.21 8.16 -6.19
CA THR A 242 0.06 9.07 -6.10
C THR A 242 -0.64 9.23 -7.44
N SER A 243 -1.97 9.38 -7.39
CA SER A 243 -2.79 9.76 -8.55
C SER A 243 -2.76 11.27 -8.83
N GLY A 244 -2.05 12.05 -8.02
CA GLY A 244 -1.79 13.47 -8.27
C GLY A 244 -2.56 14.42 -7.36
N VAL A 245 -2.45 14.28 -6.05
CA VAL A 245 -2.91 15.31 -5.09
C VAL A 245 -1.89 16.46 -5.08
N VAL A 246 -1.95 17.32 -6.11
CA VAL A 246 -0.89 18.31 -6.43
C VAL A 246 -0.39 19.13 -5.23
N PRO A 247 -1.24 19.76 -4.40
CA PRO A 247 -0.75 20.52 -3.24
C PRO A 247 0.11 19.68 -2.28
N LYS A 248 -0.24 18.41 -2.10
CA LYS A 248 0.49 17.48 -1.21
C LYS A 248 1.79 16.96 -1.82
N MET A 249 1.94 16.99 -3.14
CA MET A 249 3.23 16.71 -3.77
C MET A 249 4.25 17.80 -3.46
N TYR A 250 3.84 19.07 -3.46
CA TYR A 250 4.70 20.18 -3.05
C TYR A 250 5.07 20.11 -1.56
N GLU A 251 4.11 19.78 -0.68
CA GLU A 251 4.40 19.55 0.74
C GLU A 251 5.39 18.38 0.92
N LEU A 252 5.18 17.25 0.23
CA LEU A 252 6.07 16.10 0.31
C LEU A 252 7.49 16.45 -0.13
N ALA A 253 7.64 17.23 -1.21
CA ALA A 253 8.93 17.67 -1.72
C ALA A 253 9.75 18.39 -0.65
N GLN A 254 9.11 19.16 0.23
CA GLN A 254 9.76 19.92 1.29
C GLN A 254 10.03 19.09 2.55
N GLU A 255 9.18 18.11 2.85
CA GLU A 255 9.23 17.37 4.12
C GLU A 255 10.00 16.05 4.05
N LEU A 256 9.92 15.29 2.95
CA LEU A 256 10.46 13.93 2.88
C LEU A 256 11.01 13.55 1.49
N ASP A 257 12.30 13.18 1.47
CA ASP A 257 12.99 12.72 0.26
C ASP A 257 12.85 11.19 0.07
N VAL A 258 11.94 10.78 -0.81
CA VAL A 258 11.59 9.38 -1.13
C VAL A 258 11.51 9.19 -2.66
N ALA A 259 11.44 7.94 -3.12
CA ALA A 259 11.11 7.69 -4.52
C ALA A 259 9.63 8.05 -4.78
N LEU A 260 9.35 8.68 -5.92
CA LEU A 260 8.01 9.09 -6.31
C LEU A 260 7.57 8.35 -7.57
N ALA A 261 6.39 7.72 -7.50
CA ALA A 261 5.67 7.17 -8.62
C ALA A 261 4.37 7.96 -8.85
N ILE A 262 4.02 8.19 -10.11
CA ILE A 262 2.80 8.89 -10.53
C ILE A 262 1.91 7.92 -11.28
N SER A 263 0.73 7.66 -10.74
CA SER A 263 -0.36 6.93 -11.37
C SER A 263 -0.99 7.79 -12.47
N LEU A 264 -0.36 7.79 -13.65
CA LEU A 264 -0.70 8.68 -14.76
C LEU A 264 -1.85 8.12 -15.60
N HIS A 265 -1.64 6.91 -16.15
CA HIS A 265 -2.63 6.08 -16.87
C HIS A 265 -3.33 6.68 -18.11
N ALA A 266 -3.06 7.92 -18.49
CA ALA A 266 -3.54 8.53 -19.74
C ALA A 266 -2.62 9.70 -20.16
N PRO A 267 -2.45 9.95 -21.47
CA PRO A 267 -1.53 10.97 -21.98
C PRO A 267 -2.18 12.34 -22.21
N ASN A 268 -3.51 12.45 -22.09
CA ASN A 268 -4.28 13.68 -22.28
C ASN A 268 -5.36 13.81 -21.19
N ASP A 269 -5.84 15.04 -20.97
CA ASP A 269 -6.77 15.36 -19.88
C ASP A 269 -8.14 14.73 -20.10
N GLU A 270 -8.62 14.63 -21.34
CA GLU A 270 -9.91 14.06 -21.70
C GLU A 270 -10.01 12.61 -21.22
N LEU A 271 -9.06 11.77 -21.63
CA LEU A 271 -9.01 10.37 -21.23
C LEU A 271 -8.71 10.22 -19.74
N ARG A 272 -7.82 11.07 -19.19
CA ARG A 272 -7.47 10.99 -17.77
C ARG A 272 -8.63 11.39 -16.87
N ASN A 273 -9.50 12.31 -17.29
CA ASN A 273 -10.71 12.68 -16.57
C ASN A 273 -11.70 11.52 -16.42
N GLU A 274 -11.67 10.55 -17.32
CA GLU A 274 -12.48 9.33 -17.26
C GLU A 274 -11.83 8.25 -16.39
N LEU A 275 -10.53 8.01 -16.60
CA LEU A 275 -9.82 6.92 -15.94
C LEU A 275 -9.42 7.25 -14.49
N VAL A 276 -9.02 8.50 -14.24
CA VAL A 276 -8.47 8.98 -12.96
C VAL A 276 -9.15 10.33 -12.60
N PRO A 277 -10.38 10.29 -12.03
CA PRO A 277 -11.25 11.47 -11.91
C PRO A 277 -10.66 12.69 -11.18
N ILE A 278 -9.66 12.50 -10.30
CA ILE A 278 -8.95 13.60 -9.65
C ILE A 278 -8.28 14.56 -10.64
N ASN A 279 -8.05 14.13 -11.89
CA ASN A 279 -7.55 14.96 -12.97
C ASN A 279 -8.43 16.19 -13.24
N LYS A 280 -9.76 16.08 -13.05
CA LYS A 280 -10.69 17.21 -13.19
C LYS A 280 -10.39 18.34 -12.19
N LYS A 281 -9.81 17.99 -11.05
CA LYS A 281 -9.39 18.94 -10.01
C LYS A 281 -7.96 19.41 -10.21
N TYR A 282 -7.07 18.48 -10.59
CA TYR A 282 -5.65 18.75 -10.83
C TYR A 282 -5.25 18.19 -12.21
N PRO A 283 -5.41 19.01 -13.28
CA PRO A 283 -5.10 18.60 -14.66
C PRO A 283 -3.63 18.25 -14.87
N LEU A 284 -3.34 17.61 -16.00
CA LEU A 284 -2.01 17.12 -16.35
C LEU A 284 -0.93 18.20 -16.29
N GLU A 285 -1.22 19.42 -16.74
CA GLU A 285 -0.28 20.54 -16.67
C GLU A 285 0.20 20.78 -15.22
N GLN A 286 -0.74 20.83 -14.26
CA GLN A 286 -0.41 21.04 -12.84
C GLN A 286 0.32 19.84 -12.24
N LEU A 287 -0.09 18.62 -12.62
CA LEU A 287 0.55 17.39 -12.17
C LEU A 287 2.00 17.30 -12.64
N MET A 288 2.26 17.59 -13.92
CA MET A 288 3.61 17.60 -14.49
C MET A 288 4.46 18.72 -13.87
N ALA A 289 3.88 19.91 -13.61
CA ALA A 289 4.59 20.98 -12.91
C ALA A 289 5.03 20.54 -11.49
N ALA A 290 4.15 19.89 -10.73
CA ALA A 290 4.48 19.36 -9.41
C ALA A 290 5.52 18.24 -9.47
N ALA A 291 5.45 17.36 -10.48
CA ALA A 291 6.46 16.33 -10.71
C ALA A 291 7.84 16.92 -11.02
N ARG A 292 7.90 17.95 -11.86
CA ARG A 292 9.13 18.70 -12.16
C ARG A 292 9.69 19.35 -10.91
N ASN A 293 8.85 20.01 -10.10
CA ASN A 293 9.25 20.60 -8.83
C ASN A 293 9.90 19.56 -7.90
N TYR A 294 9.26 18.39 -7.74
CA TYR A 294 9.77 17.29 -6.92
C TYR A 294 11.16 16.79 -7.37
N VAL A 295 11.39 16.75 -8.69
CA VAL A 295 12.65 16.28 -9.28
C VAL A 295 13.75 17.34 -9.20
N PHE A 296 13.46 18.60 -9.52
CA PHE A 296 14.48 19.62 -9.76
C PHE A 296 14.82 20.50 -8.56
N GLU A 297 13.83 20.88 -7.72
CA GLU A 297 14.05 21.96 -6.75
C GLU A 297 14.72 21.51 -5.44
N VAL A 298 14.53 20.25 -5.04
CA VAL A 298 14.89 19.81 -3.68
C VAL A 298 16.32 19.25 -3.58
N ASN A 299 16.95 18.83 -4.69
CA ASN A 299 18.34 18.33 -4.64
C ASN A 299 19.05 18.20 -6.01
N PRO A 300 19.67 19.26 -6.57
CA PRO A 300 20.25 19.25 -7.92
C PRO A 300 21.44 18.29 -8.11
N ARG A 301 21.98 17.68 -7.05
CA ARG A 301 23.11 16.72 -7.14
C ARG A 301 22.69 15.26 -7.33
N HIS A 302 21.41 14.94 -7.18
CA HIS A 302 20.90 13.60 -7.42
C HIS A 302 20.08 13.58 -8.70
N LYS A 303 20.42 12.66 -9.63
CA LYS A 303 19.61 12.30 -10.79
C LYS A 303 18.29 11.66 -10.31
N LYS A 304 17.40 12.45 -9.71
CA LYS A 304 16.05 12.03 -9.38
C LYS A 304 15.28 11.87 -10.70
N HIS A 305 14.48 10.85 -10.76
CA HIS A 305 13.48 10.65 -11.80
C HIS A 305 12.19 10.28 -11.11
N VAL A 306 11.05 10.62 -11.71
CA VAL A 306 9.76 10.02 -11.31
C VAL A 306 9.58 8.70 -12.03
N THR A 307 8.86 7.77 -11.40
CA THR A 307 8.34 6.60 -12.11
C THR A 307 6.93 6.94 -12.58
N ILE A 308 6.64 6.75 -13.86
CA ILE A 308 5.31 6.91 -14.44
C ILE A 308 4.68 5.53 -14.50
N GLU A 309 3.63 5.32 -13.72
CA GLU A 309 2.83 4.10 -13.78
C GLU A 309 1.73 4.29 -14.83
N TYR A 310 1.66 3.38 -15.80
CA TYR A 310 0.71 3.42 -16.90
C TYR A 310 0.06 2.05 -17.08
N VAL A 311 -1.25 1.96 -16.89
CA VAL A 311 -1.98 0.69 -16.98
C VAL A 311 -2.37 0.47 -18.42
N MET A 312 -2.20 -0.73 -18.94
CA MET A 312 -2.44 -1.05 -20.35
C MET A 312 -3.85 -1.65 -20.50
N LEU A 313 -4.80 -0.80 -20.90
CA LEU A 313 -6.21 -1.14 -21.10
C LEU A 313 -6.50 -1.28 -22.59
N ASP A 314 -6.98 -2.46 -22.99
CA ASP A 314 -7.19 -2.84 -24.39
C ASP A 314 -8.14 -1.87 -25.09
N GLY A 315 -7.67 -1.25 -26.18
CA GLY A 315 -8.48 -0.34 -26.99
C GLY A 315 -8.85 0.99 -26.32
N VAL A 316 -8.40 1.26 -25.09
CA VAL A 316 -8.76 2.47 -24.32
C VAL A 316 -7.60 3.45 -24.28
N ASN A 317 -6.43 3.03 -23.80
CA ASN A 317 -5.29 3.92 -23.58
C ASN A 317 -3.98 3.37 -24.18
N ASP A 318 -4.07 2.39 -25.06
CA ASP A 318 -2.92 1.60 -25.52
C ASP A 318 -2.50 1.83 -26.98
N SER A 319 -3.04 2.88 -27.62
CA SER A 319 -2.76 3.22 -29.01
C SER A 319 -1.35 3.78 -29.24
N ASN A 320 -0.84 3.66 -30.48
CA ASN A 320 0.43 4.29 -30.85
C ASN A 320 0.35 5.81 -30.68
N GLU A 321 -0.79 6.40 -31.04
CA GLU A 321 -1.07 7.82 -30.80
C GLU A 321 -0.99 8.17 -29.31
N HIS A 322 -1.53 7.31 -28.42
CA HIS A 322 -1.39 7.53 -26.97
C HIS A 322 0.06 7.45 -26.50
N ALA A 323 0.89 6.58 -27.08
CA ALA A 323 2.33 6.54 -26.78
C ALA A 323 3.04 7.83 -27.22
N GLU A 324 2.73 8.33 -28.42
CA GLU A 324 3.29 9.58 -28.94
C GLU A 324 2.85 10.80 -28.11
N GLN A 325 1.58 10.87 -27.72
CA GLN A 325 1.07 11.89 -26.80
C GLN A 325 1.74 11.79 -25.43
N LEU A 326 2.01 10.58 -24.93
CA LEU A 326 2.72 10.39 -23.67
C LEU A 326 4.16 10.92 -23.74
N VAL A 327 4.86 10.66 -24.85
CA VAL A 327 6.20 11.22 -25.11
C VAL A 327 6.16 12.74 -25.08
N ALA A 328 5.19 13.35 -25.76
CA ALA A 328 5.03 14.80 -25.79
C ALA A 328 4.71 15.39 -24.41
N LEU A 329 3.83 14.74 -23.64
CA LEU A 329 3.44 15.17 -22.29
C LEU A 329 4.63 15.16 -21.31
N LEU A 330 5.39 14.07 -21.30
CA LEU A 330 6.53 13.92 -20.39
C LEU A 330 7.66 14.88 -20.78
N GLY A 331 7.91 15.03 -22.09
CA GLY A 331 8.92 15.95 -22.61
C GLY A 331 10.29 15.70 -21.98
N ASP A 332 10.86 16.73 -21.35
CA ASP A 332 12.15 16.70 -20.67
C ASP A 332 12.09 16.26 -19.20
N LEU A 333 10.93 15.86 -18.67
CA LEU A 333 10.79 15.37 -17.30
C LEU A 333 11.61 14.07 -17.14
N PRO A 334 12.64 14.04 -16.28
CA PRO A 334 13.40 12.82 -16.02
C PRO A 334 12.48 11.75 -15.43
N SER A 335 12.21 10.72 -16.23
CA SER A 335 11.23 9.72 -15.88
C SER A 335 11.62 8.33 -16.37
N LYS A 336 11.13 7.33 -15.63
CA LYS A 336 11.05 5.94 -16.09
C LYS A 336 9.59 5.59 -16.24
N ILE A 337 9.24 4.84 -17.28
CA ILE A 337 7.85 4.46 -17.52
C ILE A 337 7.71 2.98 -17.18
N ASN A 338 6.74 2.66 -16.33
CA ASN A 338 6.37 1.31 -15.95
C ASN A 338 5.00 1.00 -16.53
N LEU A 339 4.97 0.18 -17.59
CA LEU A 339 3.74 -0.32 -18.17
C LEU A 339 3.23 -1.48 -17.32
N ILE A 340 1.99 -1.37 -16.84
CA ILE A 340 1.33 -2.38 -16.02
C ILE A 340 0.28 -3.06 -16.90
N PRO A 341 0.49 -4.32 -17.31
CA PRO A 341 -0.58 -5.10 -17.92
C PRO A 341 -1.78 -5.15 -16.95
N PHE A 342 -2.97 -4.81 -17.43
CA PHE A 342 -4.16 -4.80 -16.59
C PHE A 342 -4.45 -6.20 -16.02
N ASN A 343 -4.75 -6.27 -14.72
CA ASN A 343 -5.18 -7.50 -14.07
C ASN A 343 -6.71 -7.42 -13.91
N PRO A 344 -7.47 -8.25 -14.64
CA PRO A 344 -8.92 -8.19 -14.58
C PRO A 344 -9.41 -8.57 -13.17
N PHE A 345 -10.58 -8.05 -12.82
CA PHE A 345 -11.33 -8.41 -11.62
C PHE A 345 -12.81 -8.53 -11.99
N PRO A 346 -13.63 -9.22 -11.18
CA PRO A 346 -15.04 -9.45 -11.51
C PRO A 346 -15.78 -8.15 -11.87
N HIS A 347 -16.46 -8.17 -13.01
CA HIS A 347 -17.26 -7.07 -13.56
C HIS A 347 -16.48 -5.80 -13.96
N ALA A 348 -15.15 -5.87 -14.10
CA ALA A 348 -14.37 -4.78 -14.65
C ALA A 348 -14.85 -4.40 -16.07
N ASN A 349 -14.78 -3.11 -16.40
CA ASN A 349 -15.20 -2.57 -17.71
C ASN A 349 -14.08 -2.57 -18.76
N TYR A 350 -12.95 -3.19 -18.44
CA TYR A 350 -11.72 -3.10 -19.21
C TYR A 350 -11.10 -4.47 -19.37
N ASP A 351 -10.37 -4.62 -20.46
CA ASP A 351 -9.58 -5.81 -20.75
C ASP A 351 -8.09 -5.50 -20.79
N LYS A 352 -7.28 -6.55 -20.64
CA LYS A 352 -5.83 -6.48 -20.74
C LYS A 352 -5.40 -6.33 -22.19
N SER A 353 -4.65 -5.27 -22.49
CA SER A 353 -4.01 -5.12 -23.80
C SER A 353 -3.18 -6.36 -24.15
N SER A 354 -3.22 -6.77 -25.42
CA SER A 354 -2.41 -7.90 -25.88
C SER A 354 -0.90 -7.66 -25.68
N ASN A 355 -0.12 -8.73 -25.49
CA ASN A 355 1.33 -8.59 -25.30
C ASN A 355 2.01 -7.88 -26.49
N ASN A 356 1.59 -8.16 -27.72
CA ASN A 356 2.11 -7.48 -28.92
C ASN A 356 1.87 -5.96 -28.87
N ARG A 357 0.68 -5.56 -28.41
CA ARG A 357 0.31 -4.14 -28.24
C ARG A 357 1.13 -3.46 -27.16
N ILE A 358 1.33 -4.11 -26.01
CA ILE A 358 2.16 -3.59 -24.91
C ILE A 358 3.61 -3.43 -25.36
N HIS A 359 4.15 -4.40 -26.10
CA HIS A 359 5.51 -4.30 -26.64
C HIS A 359 5.64 -3.20 -27.70
N ALA A 360 4.64 -3.03 -28.59
CA ALA A 360 4.63 -1.93 -29.55
C ALA A 360 4.63 -0.57 -28.86
N PHE A 361 3.77 -0.39 -27.84
CA PHE A 361 3.73 0.83 -27.02
C PHE A 361 5.07 1.08 -26.32
N SER A 362 5.64 0.05 -25.69
CA SER A 362 6.95 0.12 -25.03
C SER A 362 8.08 0.49 -25.99
N ASN A 363 8.04 0.01 -27.24
CA ASN A 363 9.07 0.30 -28.25
C ASN A 363 9.04 1.79 -28.64
N ILE A 364 7.85 2.37 -28.88
CA ILE A 364 7.70 3.79 -29.19
C ILE A 364 8.31 4.65 -28.07
N LEU A 365 7.97 4.34 -26.81
CA LEU A 365 8.52 5.05 -25.64
C LEU A 365 10.05 4.92 -25.53
N SER A 366 10.57 3.73 -25.82
CA SER A 366 12.01 3.45 -25.74
C SER A 366 12.79 4.13 -26.86
N GLU A 367 12.24 4.16 -28.08
CA GLU A 367 12.81 4.89 -29.24
C GLU A 367 12.83 6.40 -29.01
N ALA A 368 11.85 6.93 -28.26
CA ALA A 368 11.85 8.31 -27.79
C ALA A 368 12.86 8.59 -26.65
N GLY A 369 13.57 7.58 -26.16
CA GLY A 369 14.64 7.71 -25.17
C GLY A 369 14.23 7.49 -23.71
N PHE A 370 12.98 7.09 -23.43
CA PHE A 370 12.56 6.76 -22.07
C PHE A 370 13.01 5.34 -21.69
N VAL A 371 13.37 5.15 -20.42
CA VAL A 371 13.51 3.80 -19.87
C VAL A 371 12.11 3.26 -19.61
N CYS A 372 11.68 2.33 -20.45
CA CYS A 372 10.38 1.69 -20.37
C CYS A 372 10.51 0.24 -19.88
N THR A 373 9.78 -0.12 -18.84
CA THR A 373 9.71 -1.49 -18.31
C THR A 373 8.28 -1.99 -18.32
N ILE A 374 8.08 -3.27 -18.60
CA ILE A 374 6.78 -3.93 -18.47
C ILE A 374 6.77 -4.72 -17.16
N ARG A 375 5.82 -4.39 -16.27
CA ARG A 375 5.69 -5.05 -14.98
C ARG A 375 5.24 -6.50 -15.16
N GLN A 376 5.95 -7.43 -14.53
CA GLN A 376 5.52 -8.81 -14.44
C GLN A 376 4.35 -8.94 -13.46
N THR A 377 3.31 -9.67 -13.85
CA THR A 377 2.22 -10.07 -12.94
C THR A 377 2.78 -11.04 -11.89
N ARG A 378 2.40 -10.86 -10.62
CA ARG A 378 2.86 -11.63 -9.46
C ARG A 378 1.68 -11.91 -8.54
N GLY A 379 1.63 -13.11 -7.96
CA GLY A 379 0.56 -13.51 -7.03
C GLY A 379 -0.86 -13.47 -7.61
N ASP A 380 -1.03 -13.72 -8.91
CA ASP A 380 -2.35 -13.73 -9.57
C ASP A 380 -3.20 -14.92 -9.09
N ASP A 381 -2.55 -16.05 -8.75
CA ASP A 381 -3.15 -17.25 -8.16
C ASP A 381 -3.82 -17.00 -6.80
N ILE A 382 -3.44 -15.91 -6.12
CA ILE A 382 -3.96 -15.52 -4.81
C ILE A 382 -4.59 -14.13 -4.83
N ASP A 383 -5.02 -13.60 -5.98
CA ASP A 383 -5.62 -12.26 -6.12
C ASP A 383 -4.78 -11.16 -5.44
N ALA A 384 -3.46 -11.20 -5.58
CA ALA A 384 -2.52 -10.26 -4.96
C ALA A 384 -1.90 -9.28 -5.96
N ALA A 385 -2.30 -9.33 -7.23
CA ALA A 385 -1.77 -8.44 -8.25
C ALA A 385 -2.29 -7.00 -8.04
N CYS A 386 -1.56 -6.02 -8.58
CA CYS A 386 -1.92 -4.62 -8.42
C CYS A 386 -3.34 -4.33 -8.96
N GLY A 387 -4.15 -3.65 -8.14
CA GLY A 387 -5.52 -3.28 -8.47
C GLY A 387 -6.58 -4.33 -8.11
N GLN A 388 -6.18 -5.54 -7.68
CA GLN A 388 -7.10 -6.61 -7.27
C GLN A 388 -7.38 -6.64 -5.76
N LEU A 389 -6.75 -5.78 -4.94
CA LEU A 389 -6.95 -5.78 -3.49
C LEU A 389 -8.38 -5.36 -3.15
N VAL A 390 -9.15 -6.31 -2.63
CA VAL A 390 -10.58 -6.13 -2.34
C VAL A 390 -10.77 -5.80 -0.85
N GLY A 391 -10.19 -6.53 0.10
CA GLY A 391 -10.52 -6.31 1.51
C GLY A 391 -12.04 -6.28 1.80
N GLN A 392 -12.44 -5.61 2.88
CA GLN A 392 -13.84 -5.43 3.25
C GLN A 392 -14.01 -4.02 3.83
N VAL A 393 -14.80 -3.20 3.13
CA VAL A 393 -14.97 -1.77 3.42
C VAL A 393 -16.42 -1.50 3.82
N ALA A 394 -16.65 -0.88 4.97
CA ALA A 394 -17.96 -0.34 5.32
C ALA A 394 -18.15 1.01 4.61
N ASP A 395 -18.53 0.94 3.33
CA ASP A 395 -18.59 2.10 2.43
C ASP A 395 -19.47 3.24 2.97
N ARG A 396 -18.87 4.43 3.15
CA ARG A 396 -19.58 5.66 3.54
C ARG A 396 -19.95 6.55 2.36
N THR A 397 -19.52 6.20 1.15
CA THR A 397 -19.67 6.99 -0.08
C THR A 397 -20.79 6.52 -1.00
N ARG A 398 -21.49 5.42 -0.64
CA ARG A 398 -22.56 4.76 -1.44
C ARG A 398 -22.10 4.25 -2.82
N ARG A 399 -20.79 4.23 -3.09
CA ARG A 399 -20.21 3.78 -4.36
C ARG A 399 -20.32 2.28 -4.55
N SER A 400 -20.13 1.50 -3.49
CA SER A 400 -20.30 0.04 -3.54
C SER A 400 -21.75 -0.33 -3.93
N ALA A 401 -22.73 0.37 -3.34
CA ALA A 401 -24.14 0.18 -3.67
C ALA A 401 -24.47 0.59 -5.12
N ALA A 402 -23.95 1.73 -5.59
CA ALA A 402 -24.14 2.19 -6.97
C ALA A 402 -23.51 1.21 -7.98
N TRP A 403 -22.33 0.67 -7.67
CA TRP A 403 -21.66 -0.32 -8.50
C TRP A 403 -22.44 -1.63 -8.59
N GLN A 404 -22.91 -2.16 -7.45
CA GLN A 404 -23.77 -3.35 -7.42
C GLN A 404 -25.05 -3.16 -8.23
N GLN A 405 -25.65 -1.97 -8.21
CA GLN A 405 -26.80 -1.65 -9.05
C GLN A 405 -26.43 -1.69 -10.53
N SER A 406 -25.30 -1.08 -10.92
CA SER A 406 -24.83 -1.09 -12.32
C SER A 406 -24.52 -2.49 -12.85
N ILE A 407 -24.10 -3.43 -11.99
CA ILE A 407 -23.93 -4.83 -12.38
C ILE A 407 -25.28 -5.46 -12.71
N LYS A 408 -26.26 -5.31 -11.80
CA LYS A 408 -27.63 -5.83 -12.01
C LYS A 408 -28.28 -5.28 -13.28
N ASP A 409 -28.07 -3.99 -13.55
CA ASP A 409 -28.62 -3.34 -14.74
C ASP A 409 -27.99 -3.88 -16.05
N ARG A 410 -26.73 -4.35 -16.01
CA ARG A 410 -26.05 -4.95 -17.18
C ARG A 410 -26.36 -6.42 -17.37
N GLU A 411 -26.64 -7.15 -16.29
CA GLU A 411 -27.02 -8.57 -16.34
C GLU A 411 -28.50 -8.79 -16.69
N SER A 412 -29.30 -7.72 -16.66
CA SER A 412 -30.73 -7.74 -17.01
C SER A 412 -31.03 -7.34 -18.46
N VAL A 413 -29.99 -7.06 -19.25
CA VAL A 413 -29.99 -6.82 -20.70
C VAL A 413 -29.40 -8.03 -21.40
#